data_AF-D5RCV5-F1
#
_entry.id   AF-D5RCV5-F1
#
_cell.length_a   1.000
_cell.length_b   1.000
_cell.length_c   1.000
_cell.angle_alpha   90.00
_cell.angle_beta   90.00
_cell.angle_gamma   90.00
#
_symmetry.space_group_name_H-M   'P 1'
#
loop_
_entity.id
_entity.type
_entity.pdbx_description
1 polymer ?
#
loop_
_entity_poly.entity_id
_entity_poly.type
_entity_poly.pdbx_seq_one_letter_code
_entity_poly.pdbx_strand_id
1 'polypeptide(L)'
;MFNFFKKDSNSLLYDTYKPFLSDEKYIWLNAEGWYKLIHYLFDDKIKDEFNLIPIKNGCWADAYNDTRRRVISLFHLNTSFATFKWGWNFEYIPHYTSKITWCRTDKSIYTHTFELSPKFINHKEENYTTFGKFEFKYKNNSEGFQKFVCDHLKVWDTLHEAIVEYYNATSTYEKMLKRLKENQKGGSLIF
;
A
#
# COMPACT_ATOMS: atom_id res chain seq x y z
N MET A 1 -13.01 -5.59 15.31
CA MET A 1 -13.40 -6.82 14.57
C MET A 1 -14.65 -6.48 13.76
N PHE A 2 -14.49 -6.07 12.49
CA PHE A 2 -15.62 -5.69 11.63
C PHE A 2 -16.19 -6.93 10.93
N ASN A 3 -17.43 -7.29 11.26
CA ASN A 3 -18.18 -8.36 10.61
C ASN A 3 -18.64 -7.91 9.21
N PHE A 4 -17.82 -8.16 8.18
CA PHE A 4 -18.15 -7.85 6.79
C PHE A 4 -18.75 -9.03 5.99
N PHE A 5 -19.02 -10.17 6.61
CA PHE A 5 -19.40 -11.37 5.87
C PHE A 5 -20.84 -11.81 6.15
N LYS A 6 -21.80 -11.22 5.42
CA LYS A 6 -23.09 -11.88 5.17
C LYS A 6 -23.03 -12.55 3.80
N LYS A 7 -23.64 -13.74 3.67
CA LYS A 7 -23.60 -14.56 2.45
C LYS A 7 -24.07 -13.79 1.18
N ASP A 8 -24.96 -12.81 1.35
CA ASP A 8 -25.51 -11.99 0.26
C ASP A 8 -24.54 -10.90 -0.22
N SER A 9 -23.68 -10.34 0.65
CA SER A 9 -22.66 -9.38 0.21
C SER A 9 -21.57 -10.04 -0.64
N ASN A 10 -21.40 -11.35 -0.45
CA ASN A 10 -20.32 -12.10 -1.06
C ASN A 10 -20.59 -12.49 -2.53
N SER A 11 -21.85 -12.79 -2.88
CA SER A 11 -22.21 -12.99 -4.29
C SER A 11 -22.18 -11.64 -5.02
N LEU A 12 -22.70 -10.59 -4.38
CA LEU A 12 -22.74 -9.25 -4.94
C LEU A 12 -21.34 -8.72 -5.26
N LEU A 13 -20.36 -8.96 -4.39
CA LEU A 13 -18.98 -8.56 -4.64
C LEU A 13 -18.39 -9.33 -5.83
N TYR A 14 -18.52 -10.66 -5.86
CA TYR A 14 -18.04 -11.45 -6.99
C TYR A 14 -18.68 -11.00 -8.31
N ASP A 15 -19.99 -10.79 -8.35
CA ASP A 15 -20.72 -10.35 -9.53
C ASP A 15 -20.26 -8.95 -10.00
N THR A 16 -19.93 -8.06 -9.06
CA THR A 16 -19.34 -6.74 -9.34
C THR A 16 -17.98 -6.85 -10.03
N TYR A 17 -17.16 -7.83 -9.61
CA TYR A 17 -15.80 -7.99 -10.12
C TYR A 17 -15.68 -8.95 -11.30
N LYS A 18 -16.72 -9.73 -11.58
CA LYS A 18 -16.78 -10.70 -12.68
C LYS A 18 -16.38 -10.13 -14.05
N PRO A 19 -16.81 -8.91 -14.45
CA PRO A 19 -16.39 -8.31 -15.72
C PRO A 19 -14.89 -8.03 -15.85
N PHE A 20 -14.15 -8.00 -14.74
CA PHE A 20 -12.70 -7.73 -14.73
C PHE A 20 -11.85 -9.00 -14.67
N LEU A 21 -12.47 -10.19 -14.64
CA LEU A 21 -11.76 -11.46 -14.61
C LEU A 21 -11.23 -11.80 -16.00
N SER A 22 -9.93 -12.09 -16.06
CA SER A 22 -9.19 -12.40 -17.29
C SER A 22 -9.05 -13.90 -17.55
N ASP A 23 -9.46 -14.74 -16.59
CA ASP A 23 -9.33 -16.19 -16.64
C ASP A 23 -10.62 -16.85 -16.11
N GLU A 24 -11.11 -17.90 -16.75
CA GLU A 24 -12.34 -18.59 -16.36
C GLU A 24 -12.14 -19.66 -15.29
N LYS A 25 -10.88 -20.07 -15.04
CA LYS A 25 -10.56 -21.20 -14.15
C LYS A 25 -10.13 -20.73 -12.77
N TYR A 26 -9.34 -19.68 -12.70
CA TYR A 26 -8.75 -19.14 -11.49
C TYR A 26 -9.07 -17.66 -11.32
N ILE A 27 -8.91 -17.14 -10.10
CA ILE A 27 -9.07 -15.72 -9.85
C ILE A 27 -7.90 -14.98 -10.49
N TRP A 28 -8.19 -14.19 -11.52
CA TRP A 28 -7.23 -13.30 -12.17
C TRP A 28 -7.94 -12.02 -12.60
N LEU A 29 -7.72 -10.93 -11.88
CA LEU A 29 -8.20 -9.60 -12.23
C LEU A 29 -7.28 -8.91 -13.24
N ASN A 30 -7.87 -8.21 -14.21
CA ASN A 30 -7.13 -7.23 -14.99
C ASN A 30 -6.68 -6.05 -14.09
N ALA A 31 -5.84 -5.16 -14.63
CA ALA A 31 -5.29 -4.06 -13.85
C ALA A 31 -6.38 -3.14 -13.27
N GLU A 32 -7.42 -2.84 -14.06
CA GLU A 32 -8.53 -1.99 -13.63
C GLU A 32 -9.32 -2.61 -12.47
N GLY A 33 -9.71 -3.87 -12.60
CA GLY A 33 -10.44 -4.60 -11.56
C GLY A 33 -9.63 -4.73 -10.27
N TRP A 34 -8.32 -4.94 -10.38
CA TRP A 34 -7.46 -5.02 -9.21
C TRP A 34 -7.33 -3.67 -8.50
N TYR A 35 -7.12 -2.56 -9.20
CA TYR A 35 -7.12 -1.24 -8.57
C TYR A 35 -8.47 -0.89 -7.92
N LYS A 36 -9.59 -1.22 -8.58
CA LYS A 36 -10.93 -1.07 -8.00
C LYS A 36 -11.06 -1.86 -6.70
N LEU A 37 -10.56 -3.09 -6.66
CA LEU A 37 -10.56 -3.91 -5.46
C LEU A 37 -9.73 -3.30 -4.34
N ILE A 38 -8.51 -2.84 -4.65
CA ILE A 38 -7.63 -2.18 -3.69
C ILE A 38 -8.33 -0.96 -3.06
N HIS A 39 -8.92 -0.08 -3.88
CA HIS A 39 -9.65 1.09 -3.38
C HIS A 39 -10.87 0.70 -2.55
N TYR A 40 -11.65 -0.28 -3.01
CA TYR A 40 -12.80 -0.80 -2.27
C TYR A 40 -12.42 -1.36 -0.89
N LEU A 41 -11.28 -2.06 -0.77
CA LEU A 41 -10.88 -2.69 0.48
C LEU A 41 -10.22 -1.71 1.46
N PHE A 42 -9.49 -0.71 0.97
CA PHE A 42 -8.53 0.03 1.80
C PHE A 42 -8.78 1.53 1.91
N ASP A 43 -9.58 2.16 1.04
CA ASP A 43 -9.80 3.61 1.10
C ASP A 43 -10.36 4.06 2.46
N ASP A 44 -11.44 3.42 2.91
CA ASP A 44 -12.08 3.76 4.19
C ASP A 44 -11.19 3.41 5.38
N LYS A 45 -10.48 2.27 5.33
CA LYS A 45 -9.54 1.87 6.40
C LYS A 45 -8.42 2.88 6.58
N ILE A 46 -7.76 3.25 5.48
CA ILE A 46 -6.65 4.19 5.48
C ILE A 46 -7.13 5.59 5.91
N LYS A 47 -8.33 5.99 5.50
CA LYS A 47 -8.93 7.25 5.91
C LYS A 47 -9.25 7.25 7.40
N ASP A 48 -9.91 6.23 7.91
CA ASP A 48 -10.35 6.19 9.31
C ASP A 48 -9.16 6.08 10.28
N GLU A 49 -8.12 5.33 9.91
CA GLU A 49 -6.98 5.08 10.80
C GLU A 49 -5.87 6.15 10.67
N PHE A 50 -5.63 6.67 9.47
CA PHE A 50 -4.52 7.59 9.21
C PHE A 50 -4.96 8.97 8.71
N ASN A 51 -6.24 9.20 8.41
CA ASN A 51 -6.75 10.42 7.79
C ASN A 51 -6.06 10.75 6.44
N LEU A 52 -5.73 9.72 5.66
CA LEU A 52 -5.17 9.88 4.31
C LEU A 52 -6.26 9.63 3.27
N ILE A 53 -6.25 10.40 2.19
CA ILE A 53 -7.23 10.28 1.09
C ILE A 53 -6.55 9.75 -0.18
N PRO A 54 -7.28 9.01 -1.03
CA PRO A 54 -6.73 8.52 -2.29
C PRO A 54 -6.37 9.69 -3.21
N ILE A 55 -5.19 9.62 -3.83
CA ILE A 55 -4.71 10.59 -4.82
C ILE A 55 -4.74 9.97 -6.23
N LYS A 56 -3.88 8.96 -6.47
CA LYS A 56 -3.75 8.27 -7.76
C LYS A 56 -2.94 6.98 -7.65
N ASN A 57 -3.27 5.97 -8.45
CA ASN A 57 -2.49 4.72 -8.61
C ASN A 57 -2.23 3.97 -7.29
N GLY A 58 -3.23 3.84 -6.42
CA GLY A 58 -3.06 3.19 -5.12
C GLY A 58 -2.08 3.95 -4.22
N CYS A 59 -2.19 5.28 -4.19
CA CYS A 59 -1.46 6.17 -3.30
C CYS A 59 -2.45 7.01 -2.50
N TRP A 60 -2.25 7.07 -1.19
CA TRP A 60 -3.02 7.83 -0.23
C TRP A 60 -2.09 8.80 0.50
N ALA A 61 -2.52 10.05 0.66
CA ALA A 61 -1.77 11.01 1.46
C ALA A 61 -2.71 12.01 2.16
N ASP A 62 -2.16 12.71 3.16
CA ASP A 62 -2.78 13.90 3.73
C ASP A 62 -2.31 15.17 3.01
N ALA A 63 -2.88 16.31 3.41
CA ALA A 63 -2.41 17.61 2.98
C ALA A 63 -1.00 17.88 3.51
N TYR A 64 -0.22 18.69 2.79
CA TYR A 64 1.06 19.16 3.32
C TYR A 64 0.82 19.98 4.59
N ASN A 65 1.57 19.63 5.62
CA ASN A 65 1.68 20.37 6.86
C ASN A 65 3.17 20.48 7.20
N ASP A 66 3.62 21.71 7.49
CA ASP A 66 5.03 21.98 7.76
C ASP A 66 5.95 21.43 6.66
N THR A 67 5.60 21.66 5.39
CA THR A 67 6.32 21.19 4.18
C THR A 67 6.44 19.67 4.01
N ARG A 68 5.70 18.86 4.76
CA ARG A 68 5.65 17.40 4.59
C ARG A 68 4.24 16.83 4.69
N ARG A 69 4.05 15.61 4.19
CA ARG A 69 2.80 14.86 4.28
C ARG A 69 3.08 13.37 4.46
N ARG A 70 2.19 12.66 5.14
CA ARG A 70 2.24 11.21 5.25
C ARG A 70 1.73 10.59 3.96
N VAL A 71 2.35 9.50 3.55
CA VAL A 71 1.99 8.78 2.33
C VAL A 71 2.00 7.28 2.56
N ILE A 72 0.92 6.60 2.21
CA ILE A 72 0.87 5.15 2.03
C ILE A 72 0.66 4.91 0.54
N SER A 73 1.40 3.98 -0.07
CA SER A 73 1.20 3.67 -1.48
C SER A 73 1.56 2.23 -1.83
N LEU A 74 1.10 1.78 -3.00
CA LEU A 74 1.51 0.49 -3.55
C LEU A 74 2.98 0.52 -3.98
N PHE A 75 3.73 -0.48 -3.54
CA PHE A 75 5.05 -0.81 -4.04
C PHE A 75 4.96 -2.03 -4.94
N HIS A 76 5.05 -1.82 -6.25
CA HIS A 76 4.97 -2.89 -7.24
C HIS A 76 6.26 -3.70 -7.28
N LEU A 77 6.14 -5.00 -7.03
CA LEU A 77 7.24 -5.97 -7.17
C LEU A 77 7.45 -6.34 -8.63
N ASN A 78 6.34 -6.44 -9.35
CA ASN A 78 6.27 -6.66 -10.79
C ASN A 78 4.87 -6.24 -11.27
N THR A 79 4.53 -6.58 -12.52
CA THR A 79 3.24 -6.27 -13.14
C THR A 79 2.04 -6.96 -12.50
N SER A 80 2.25 -7.88 -11.56
CA SER A 80 1.22 -8.76 -11.00
C SER A 80 1.11 -8.72 -9.48
N PHE A 81 2.16 -8.31 -8.77
CA PHE A 81 2.22 -8.32 -7.32
C PHE A 81 2.70 -6.98 -6.76
N ALA A 82 2.15 -6.60 -5.62
CA ALA A 82 2.55 -5.43 -4.85
C ALA A 82 2.51 -5.69 -3.34
N THR A 83 3.09 -4.77 -2.60
CA THR A 83 2.95 -4.62 -1.14
C THR A 83 2.64 -3.16 -0.82
N PHE A 84 2.35 -2.82 0.43
CA PHE A 84 2.30 -1.43 0.87
C PHE A 84 3.70 -0.93 1.21
N LYS A 85 3.98 0.31 0.82
CA LYS A 85 5.04 1.14 1.40
C LYS A 85 4.42 2.34 2.09
N TRP A 86 5.06 2.81 3.14
CA TRP A 86 4.59 3.95 3.92
C TRP A 86 5.75 4.87 4.24
N GLY A 87 5.47 6.16 4.36
CA GLY A 87 6.54 7.14 4.41
C GLY A 87 6.07 8.58 4.42
N TRP A 88 6.99 9.47 4.08
CA TRP A 88 6.78 10.91 3.98
C TRP A 88 7.10 11.43 2.59
N ASN A 89 6.29 12.40 2.13
CA ASN A 89 6.64 13.29 1.05
C ASN A 89 6.93 14.68 1.60
N PHE A 90 7.82 15.37 0.91
CA PHE A 90 8.22 16.75 1.17
C PHE A 90 7.68 17.63 0.06
N GLU A 91 7.24 18.84 0.37
CA GLU A 91 6.69 19.75 -0.64
C GLU A 91 7.73 20.14 -1.69
N TYR A 92 9.00 20.20 -1.25
CA TYR A 92 10.16 20.51 -2.07
C TYR A 92 11.27 19.47 -1.86
N ILE A 93 11.83 18.95 -2.96
CA ILE A 93 13.08 18.17 -2.94
C ILE A 93 14.18 18.98 -3.63
N PRO A 94 15.41 19.02 -3.08
CA PRO A 94 16.56 19.54 -3.79
C PRO A 94 16.91 18.65 -4.98
N HIS A 95 16.87 19.21 -6.17
CA HIS A 95 17.30 18.56 -7.41
C HIS A 95 18.62 19.18 -7.87
N TYR A 96 19.63 18.35 -8.10
CA TYR A 96 20.95 18.78 -8.55
C TYR A 96 21.19 18.33 -10.00
N THR A 97 21.50 19.29 -10.87
CA THR A 97 22.04 19.03 -12.21
C THR A 97 23.39 19.73 -12.35
N SER A 98 23.37 21.05 -12.52
CA SER A 98 24.53 21.96 -12.52
C SER A 98 24.41 23.08 -11.47
N LYS A 99 23.22 23.26 -10.90
CA LYS A 99 22.90 24.11 -9.76
C LYS A 99 21.82 23.44 -8.92
N ILE A 100 21.73 23.76 -7.63
CA ILE A 100 20.67 23.26 -6.75
C ILE A 100 19.38 24.02 -7.04
N THR A 101 18.33 23.30 -7.38
CA THR A 101 16.97 23.84 -7.55
C THR A 101 15.99 23.10 -6.65
N TRP A 102 15.00 23.80 -6.09
CA TRP A 102 13.96 23.19 -5.26
C TRP A 102 12.74 22.91 -6.14
N CYS A 103 12.52 21.63 -6.47
CA CYS A 103 11.41 21.21 -7.31
C CYS A 103 10.20 20.91 -6.44
N ARG A 104 9.02 21.46 -6.80
CA ARG A 104 7.75 21.09 -6.18
C ARG A 104 7.36 19.68 -6.58
N THR A 105 6.98 18.86 -5.62
CA THR A 105 6.96 17.40 -5.75
C THR A 105 5.60 16.83 -6.16
N ASP A 106 4.58 17.66 -6.28
CA ASP A 106 3.22 17.28 -6.65
C ASP A 106 3.10 16.63 -8.03
N LYS A 107 4.13 16.76 -8.88
CA LYS A 107 4.20 16.09 -10.19
C LYS A 107 4.66 14.62 -10.11
N SER A 108 5.21 14.19 -8.98
CA SER A 108 5.78 12.88 -8.76
C SER A 108 5.06 12.15 -7.63
N ILE A 109 4.45 11.00 -7.96
CA ILE A 109 3.73 10.13 -7.01
C ILE A 109 4.73 9.34 -6.11
N TYR A 110 6.04 9.53 -6.29
CA TYR A 110 7.06 8.80 -5.55
C TYR A 110 7.07 9.20 -4.08
N THR A 111 7.09 8.19 -3.20
CA THR A 111 7.32 8.39 -1.77
C THR A 111 8.79 8.76 -1.55
N HIS A 112 9.09 9.87 -0.88
CA HIS A 112 10.47 10.38 -0.81
C HIS A 112 11.34 9.64 0.21
N THR A 113 10.76 9.38 1.37
CA THR A 113 11.35 8.48 2.36
C THR A 113 10.29 7.45 2.66
N PHE A 114 10.61 6.17 2.51
CA PHE A 114 9.66 5.11 2.81
C PHE A 114 10.31 3.92 3.51
N GLU A 115 9.46 3.16 4.21
CA GLU A 115 9.78 1.85 4.72
C GLU A 115 8.90 0.80 4.03
N LEU A 116 9.46 -0.39 3.91
CA LEU A 116 8.75 -1.63 3.59
C LEU A 116 8.78 -2.51 4.83
N SER A 117 7.86 -3.47 4.90
CA SER A 117 7.83 -4.40 6.02
C SER A 117 9.17 -5.14 6.19
N PRO A 118 9.73 -5.20 7.41
CA PRO A 118 10.87 -6.08 7.68
C PRO A 118 10.56 -7.54 7.40
N LYS A 119 9.29 -7.96 7.53
CA LYS A 119 8.85 -9.30 7.14
C LYS A 119 9.06 -9.49 5.64
N PHE A 120 8.62 -8.53 4.82
CA PHE A 120 8.83 -8.54 3.37
C PHE A 120 10.33 -8.61 2.98
N ILE A 121 11.17 -7.76 3.59
CA ILE A 121 12.61 -7.68 3.28
C ILE A 121 13.35 -8.98 3.64
N ASN A 122 13.02 -9.59 4.77
CA ASN A 122 13.74 -10.78 5.27
C ASN A 122 13.26 -12.10 4.65
N HIS A 123 12.37 -12.07 3.64
CA HIS A 123 11.87 -13.26 2.91
C HIS A 123 11.48 -14.46 3.80
N LYS A 124 10.92 -14.21 5.00
CA LYS A 124 10.44 -15.30 5.87
C LYS A 124 9.25 -16.03 5.23
N GLU A 125 9.22 -17.35 5.38
CA GLU A 125 8.40 -18.27 4.57
C GLU A 125 6.87 -18.12 4.72
N GLU A 126 6.37 -17.30 5.67
CA GLU A 126 4.94 -17.05 5.90
C GLU A 126 4.51 -15.60 5.61
N ASN A 127 5.15 -14.94 4.64
CA ASN A 127 4.92 -13.51 4.43
C ASN A 127 3.62 -13.20 3.70
N TYR A 128 2.52 -13.07 4.46
CA TYR A 128 1.30 -12.35 4.09
C TYR A 128 1.55 -10.84 3.97
N THR A 129 2.59 -10.43 3.25
CA THR A 129 2.90 -9.01 3.05
C THR A 129 2.70 -8.57 1.61
N THR A 130 2.37 -9.50 0.71
CA THR A 130 2.20 -9.23 -0.71
C THR A 130 0.79 -9.64 -1.15
N PHE A 131 0.20 -8.83 -2.02
CA PHE A 131 -1.05 -9.17 -2.69
C PHE A 131 -0.88 -8.99 -4.20
N GLY A 132 -1.62 -9.79 -4.95
CA GLY A 132 -1.50 -9.87 -6.40
C GLY A 132 -2.84 -9.75 -7.09
N LYS A 133 -2.78 -9.47 -8.40
CA LYS A 133 -3.96 -9.44 -9.26
C LYS A 133 -4.52 -10.84 -9.55
N PHE A 134 -3.77 -11.91 -9.27
CA PHE A 134 -4.20 -13.29 -9.50
C PHE A 134 -3.81 -14.21 -8.34
N GLU A 135 -4.54 -15.32 -8.19
CA GLU A 135 -4.21 -16.43 -7.27
C GLU A 135 -4.69 -17.76 -7.86
N PHE A 136 -3.74 -18.65 -8.14
CA PHE A 136 -4.00 -19.96 -8.75
C PHE A 136 -4.62 -20.98 -7.78
N LYS A 137 -4.52 -20.73 -6.47
CA LYS A 137 -5.13 -21.60 -5.45
C LYS A 137 -6.67 -21.53 -5.48
N TYR A 138 -7.24 -20.43 -5.98
CA TYR A 138 -8.67 -20.18 -5.88
C TYR A 138 -9.35 -20.30 -7.23
N LYS A 139 -10.43 -21.10 -7.27
CA LYS A 139 -11.27 -21.24 -8.45
C LYS A 139 -12.00 -19.93 -8.75
N ASN A 140 -12.26 -19.68 -10.03
CA ASN A 140 -13.09 -18.57 -10.45
C ASN A 140 -14.57 -18.82 -10.10
N ASN A 141 -14.93 -18.51 -8.87
CA ASN A 141 -16.29 -18.48 -8.36
C ASN A 141 -16.37 -17.58 -7.12
N SER A 142 -17.57 -17.36 -6.59
CA SER A 142 -17.76 -16.49 -5.43
C SER A 142 -16.97 -16.92 -4.19
N GLU A 143 -16.82 -18.22 -3.92
CA GLU A 143 -16.05 -18.70 -2.76
C GLU A 143 -14.54 -18.46 -2.94
N GLY A 144 -14.01 -18.74 -4.13
CA GLY A 144 -12.61 -18.47 -4.46
C GLY A 144 -12.29 -16.97 -4.43
N PHE A 145 -13.20 -16.14 -4.94
CA PHE A 145 -13.05 -14.69 -4.89
C PHE A 145 -13.06 -14.17 -3.45
N GLN A 146 -13.88 -14.73 -2.56
CA GLN A 146 -13.84 -14.38 -1.14
C GLN A 146 -12.49 -14.71 -0.51
N LYS A 147 -11.94 -15.91 -0.76
CA LYS A 147 -10.61 -16.28 -0.23
C LYS A 147 -9.53 -15.34 -0.76
N PHE A 148 -9.61 -14.96 -2.03
CA PHE A 148 -8.74 -13.96 -2.65
C PHE A 148 -8.84 -12.59 -1.94
N VAL A 149 -10.05 -12.12 -1.62
CA VAL A 149 -10.27 -10.89 -0.84
C VAL A 149 -9.73 -11.01 0.59
N CYS A 150 -9.97 -12.13 1.26
CA CYS A 150 -9.46 -12.38 2.60
C CYS A 150 -7.94 -12.32 2.65
N ASP A 151 -7.24 -12.83 1.64
CA ASP A 151 -5.79 -12.76 1.59
C ASP A 151 -5.28 -11.32 1.41
N HIS A 152 -5.99 -10.46 0.67
CA HIS A 152 -5.67 -9.03 0.62
C HIS A 152 -5.83 -8.37 1.99
N LEU A 153 -6.91 -8.68 2.71
CA LEU A 153 -7.16 -8.15 4.06
C LEU A 153 -6.10 -8.62 5.07
N LYS A 154 -5.66 -9.88 5.01
CA LYS A 154 -4.55 -10.39 5.84
C LYS A 154 -3.26 -9.61 5.63
N VAL A 155 -3.00 -9.12 4.42
CA VAL A 155 -1.82 -8.27 4.17
C VAL A 155 -1.93 -6.97 4.93
N TRP A 156 -3.10 -6.31 4.91
CA TRP A 156 -3.32 -5.13 5.72
C TRP A 156 -3.11 -5.41 7.21
N ASP A 157 -3.76 -6.45 7.73
CA ASP A 157 -3.68 -6.81 9.15
C ASP A 157 -2.24 -7.12 9.59
N THR A 158 -1.42 -7.69 8.69
CA THR A 158 -0.01 -8.01 8.94
C THR A 158 0.88 -6.76 8.96
N LEU A 159 0.53 -5.73 8.18
CA LEU A 159 1.33 -4.53 7.98
C LEU A 159 0.91 -3.35 8.86
N HIS A 160 -0.34 -3.32 9.30
CA HIS A 160 -0.96 -2.22 10.02
C HIS A 160 -0.13 -1.75 11.23
N GLU A 161 0.29 -2.66 12.11
CA GLU A 161 1.07 -2.31 13.31
C GLU A 161 2.39 -1.62 12.95
N ALA A 162 3.11 -2.12 11.94
CA ALA A 162 4.36 -1.52 11.49
C ALA A 162 4.18 -0.11 10.90
N ILE A 163 3.06 0.13 10.21
CA ILE A 163 2.72 1.45 9.66
C ILE A 163 2.43 2.43 10.83
N VAL A 164 1.65 2.00 11.83
CA VAL A 164 1.35 2.80 13.03
C VAL A 164 2.61 3.13 13.80
N GLU A 165 3.46 2.14 14.08
CA GLU A 165 4.73 2.32 14.76
C GLU A 165 5.63 3.32 14.04
N TYR A 166 5.73 3.22 12.70
CA TYR A 166 6.51 4.14 11.90
C TYR A 166 6.03 5.59 12.04
N TYR A 167 4.74 5.85 11.89
CA TYR A 167 4.23 7.22 11.97
C TYR A 167 4.33 7.81 13.38
N ASN A 168 4.19 6.98 14.43
CA ASN A 168 4.44 7.39 15.80
C ASN A 168 5.93 7.74 16.01
N ALA A 169 6.83 6.88 15.51
CA ALA A 169 8.27 7.04 15.60
C ALA A 169 8.82 8.18 14.73
N THR A 170 8.07 8.68 13.74
CA THR A 170 8.48 9.78 12.83
C THR A 170 7.57 11.01 12.90
N SER A 171 6.80 11.12 13.99
CA SER A 171 5.79 12.15 14.22
C SER A 171 6.33 13.60 14.17
N THR A 172 7.61 13.83 14.44
CA THR A 172 8.26 15.16 14.31
C THR A 172 9.44 15.10 13.34
N TYR A 173 9.89 16.28 12.87
CA TYR A 173 11.07 16.39 12.02
C TYR A 173 12.32 15.80 12.69
N GLU A 174 12.55 16.08 13.97
CA GLU A 174 13.72 15.57 14.70
C GLU A 174 13.69 14.05 14.80
N LYS A 175 12.52 13.48 15.10
CA LYS A 175 12.32 12.03 15.19
C LYS A 175 12.55 11.34 13.84
N MET A 176 11.99 11.91 12.77
CA MET A 176 12.20 11.42 11.40
C MET A 176 13.68 11.50 10.99
N LEU A 177 14.36 12.63 11.25
CA LEU A 177 15.79 12.78 10.97
C LEU A 177 16.63 11.80 11.78
N LYS A 178 16.26 11.54 13.04
CA LYS A 178 16.91 10.53 13.89
C LYS A 178 16.76 9.14 13.26
N ARG A 179 15.55 8.75 12.86
CA ARG A 179 15.28 7.48 12.18
C ARG A 179 16.09 7.32 10.89
N LEU A 180 16.14 8.35 10.05
CA LEU A 180 16.94 8.32 8.82
C LEU A 180 18.45 8.16 9.10
N LYS A 181 18.98 8.84 10.13
CA LYS A 181 20.39 8.70 10.55
C LYS A 181 20.67 7.29 11.09
N GLU A 182 19.75 6.70 11.83
CA GLU A 182 19.88 5.33 12.35
C GLU A 182 19.88 4.30 11.22
N ASN A 183 18.97 4.44 10.25
CA ASN A 183 18.89 3.56 9.09
C ASN A 183 20.18 3.61 8.23
N GLN A 184 20.77 4.80 8.05
CA GLN A 184 22.07 4.96 7.38
C GLN A 184 23.22 4.27 8.14
N LYS A 185 23.23 4.31 9.47
CA LYS A 185 24.25 3.64 10.30
C LYS A 185 24.11 2.12 10.32
N GLY A 186 22.88 1.62 10.20
CA GLY A 186 22.57 0.18 10.21
C GLY A 186 22.74 -0.53 8.87
N GLY A 187 23.17 0.17 7.81
CA GLY A 187 23.30 -0.41 6.46
C GLY A 187 21.96 -0.79 5.81
N SER A 188 20.84 -0.30 6.34
CA SER A 188 19.52 -0.53 5.76
C SER A 188 19.32 0.41 4.57
N LEU A 189 19.07 -0.15 3.38
CA LEU A 189 18.77 0.61 2.17
C LEU A 189 17.51 1.43 2.39
N ILE A 190 17.69 2.75 2.51
CA ILE A 190 16.61 3.71 2.29
C ILE A 190 16.39 3.73 0.78
N PHE A 191 15.18 3.40 0.34
CA PHE A 191 14.75 3.54 -1.05
C PHE A 191 13.93 4.81 -1.24
#